data_AF-A0A8D9GT80-F1
#
_entry.id   AF-A0A8D9GT80-F1
#
_cell.length_a   1.000
_cell.length_b   1.000
_cell.length_c   1.000
_cell.angle_alpha   90.00
_cell.angle_beta   90.00
_cell.angle_gamma   90.00
#
_symmetry.space_group_name_H-M   'P 1'
#
loop_
_entity.id
_entity.type
_entity.pdbx_description
1 polymer ?
#
loop_
_entity_poly.entity_id
_entity_poly.type
_entity_poly.pdbx_seq_one_letter_code
_entity_poly.pdbx_strand_id
1 'polypeptide(L)'
;LESLREQLEEAMTDSKPNEERIYQLNSNLLQNYKKEEEFWKQRSRQLWLTLGDSNTAYFHASTKARQARNRLTVIEDAEGSPRYEEDQITSVICDFYNKLFTSSGNDGSQIVEEAIKPCISQETNEMLTRKPSATEIREATFAIHPDKAPGPDGFS
;
A
#
# COMPACT_ATOMS: atom_id res chain seq x y z
N LEU A 1 14.19 34.58 2.53
CA LEU A 1 15.27 34.29 3.49
C LEU A 1 16.63 34.69 2.94
N GLU A 2 16.97 34.23 1.74
CA GLU A 2 18.25 34.56 1.06
C GLU A 2 18.47 36.06 0.88
N SER A 3 17.48 36.78 0.33
CA SER A 3 17.53 38.25 0.21
C SER A 3 17.65 39.00 1.56
N LEU A 4 17.10 38.47 2.66
CA LEU A 4 17.24 39.08 3.99
C LEU A 4 18.63 38.82 4.59
N ARG A 5 19.28 37.70 4.25
CA ARG A 5 20.67 37.41 4.62
C ARG A 5 21.63 38.32 3.88
N GLU A 6 21.44 38.49 2.56
CA GLU A 6 22.26 39.39 1.76
C GLU A 6 22.17 40.83 2.28
N GLN A 7 20.96 41.31 2.61
CA GLN A 7 20.77 42.64 3.20
C GLN A 7 21.42 42.80 4.58
N LEU A 8 21.50 41.72 5.37
CA LEU A 8 22.18 41.73 6.66
C LEU A 8 23.71 41.76 6.46
N GLU A 9 24.25 40.94 5.55
CA GLU A 9 25.68 40.91 5.24
C GLU A 9 26.16 42.26 4.67
N GLU A 10 25.38 42.87 3.78
CA GLU A 10 25.65 44.20 3.24
C GLU A 10 25.66 45.26 4.35
N ALA A 11 24.66 45.24 5.24
CA ALA A 11 24.58 46.18 6.37
C ALA A 11 25.70 46.00 7.41
N MET A 12 26.25 44.79 7.55
CA MET A 12 27.38 44.48 8.45
C MET A 12 28.75 44.82 7.85
N THR A 13 28.85 44.90 6.52
CA THR A 13 30.10 45.19 5.79
C THR A 13 30.26 46.68 5.45
N ASP A 14 29.22 47.48 5.73
CA ASP A 14 29.21 48.91 5.45
C ASP A 14 30.20 49.69 6.35
N SER A 15 30.80 50.75 5.80
CA SER A 15 31.88 51.52 6.45
C SER A 15 31.40 52.29 7.69
N LYS A 16 30.09 52.51 7.82
CA LYS A 16 29.40 53.01 9.03
C LYS A 16 28.21 52.11 9.35
N PRO A 17 28.38 51.06 10.16
CA PRO A 17 27.32 50.11 10.42
C PRO A 17 26.17 50.79 11.18
N ASN A 18 24.96 50.69 10.62
CA ASN A 18 23.75 51.14 11.29
C ASN A 18 23.24 50.01 12.21
N GLU A 19 23.59 50.09 13.50
CA GLU A 19 23.27 49.07 14.50
C GLU A 19 21.76 48.78 14.60
N GLU A 20 20.92 49.80 14.47
CA GLU A 20 19.46 49.65 14.54
C GLU A 20 18.92 48.84 13.35
N ARG A 21 19.45 49.09 12.15
CA ARG A 21 19.09 48.35 10.94
C ARG A 21 19.56 46.89 11.02
N ILE A 22 20.78 46.64 11.50
CA ILE A 22 21.33 45.29 11.70
C ILE A 22 20.48 44.51 12.71
N TYR A 23 20.07 45.15 13.81
CA TYR A 23 19.22 44.54 14.82
C TYR A 23 17.84 44.16 14.25
N GLN A 24 17.21 45.06 13.49
CA GLN A 24 15.92 44.81 12.85
C GLN A 24 16.00 43.65 11.84
N LEU A 25 17.04 43.62 11.00
CA LEU A 25 17.25 42.54 10.02
C LEU A 25 17.49 41.18 10.70
N ASN A 26 18.30 41.14 11.77
CA ASN A 26 18.51 39.94 12.57
C ASN A 26 17.22 39.43 13.23
N SER A 27 16.43 40.34 13.83
CA SER A 27 15.14 39.99 14.43
C SER A 27 14.17 39.42 13.40
N ASN A 28 14.11 40.04 12.22
CA ASN A 28 13.25 39.59 11.13
C ASN A 28 13.72 38.22 10.59
N LEU A 29 15.02 38.00 10.39
CA LEU A 29 15.56 36.70 10.00
C LEU A 29 15.24 35.61 11.03
N LEU A 30 15.43 35.89 12.33
CA LEU A 30 15.12 34.94 13.40
C LEU A 30 13.63 34.57 13.40
N GLN A 31 12.74 35.53 13.20
CA GLN A 31 11.31 35.26 13.10
C GLN A 31 10.97 34.40 11.88
N ASN A 32 11.59 34.66 10.73
CA ASN A 32 11.35 33.85 9.53
C ASN A 32 11.89 32.42 9.70
N TYR A 33 13.04 32.23 10.34
CA TYR A 33 13.55 30.90 10.66
C TYR A 33 12.63 30.12 11.59
N LYS A 34 12.07 30.78 12.61
CA LYS A 34 11.08 30.14 13.50
C LYS A 34 9.84 29.67 12.74
N LYS A 35 9.31 30.50 11.83
CA LYS A 35 8.16 30.13 10.99
C LYS A 35 8.49 28.97 10.04
N GLU A 36 9.68 28.97 9.46
CA GLU A 36 10.14 27.89 8.59
C GLU A 36 10.35 26.58 9.38
N GLU A 37 10.95 26.66 10.57
CA GLU A 37 11.09 25.53 11.48
C GLU A 37 9.72 24.95 11.88
N GLU A 38 8.75 25.80 12.26
CA GLU A 38 7.38 25.37 12.57
C GLU A 38 6.70 24.70 11.37
N PHE A 39 6.85 25.27 10.17
CA PHE A 39 6.31 24.71 8.93
C PHE A 39 6.89 23.33 8.64
N TRP A 40 8.22 23.18 8.73
CA TRP A 40 8.88 21.90 8.50
C TRP A 40 8.60 20.89 9.62
N LYS A 41 8.45 21.33 10.87
CA LYS A 41 8.05 20.47 12.00
C LYS A 41 6.64 19.91 11.83
N GLN A 42 5.71 20.69 11.28
CA GLN A 42 4.37 20.19 10.92
C GLN A 42 4.44 19.18 9.76
N ARG A 43 5.27 19.43 8.75
CA ARG A 43 5.38 18.54 7.56
C ARG A 43 6.22 17.29 7.78
N SER A 44 7.24 17.34 8.64
CA SER A 44 8.23 16.26 8.81
C SER A 44 7.65 15.00 9.43
N ARG A 45 6.41 15.03 9.94
CA ARG A 45 5.78 13.93 10.68
C ARG A 45 6.69 13.42 11.81
N GLN A 46 7.60 14.24 12.34
CA GLN A 46 8.55 13.84 13.37
C GLN A 46 7.83 13.34 14.63
N LEU A 47 6.67 13.93 14.97
CA LEU A 47 5.82 13.43 16.04
C LEU A 47 5.31 11.99 15.79
N TRP A 48 5.05 11.63 14.53
CA TRP A 48 4.65 10.27 14.14
C TRP A 48 5.80 9.26 14.29
N LEU A 49 7.04 9.68 14.00
CA LEU A 49 8.24 8.87 14.21
C LEU A 49 8.59 8.72 15.70
N THR A 50 8.43 9.78 16.50
CA THR A 50 8.74 9.75 17.94
C THR A 50 7.67 9.02 18.76
N LEU A 51 6.40 9.09 18.37
CA LEU A 51 5.30 8.42 19.07
C LEU A 51 4.98 7.03 18.48
N GLY A 52 5.61 6.65 17.36
CA GLY A 52 5.24 5.51 16.51
C GLY A 52 5.13 4.15 17.19
N ASP A 53 5.80 3.97 18.33
CA ASP A 53 5.82 2.71 19.09
C ASP A 53 4.98 2.77 20.39
N SER A 54 4.34 3.90 20.68
CA SER A 54 3.52 4.09 21.89
C SER A 54 2.08 4.40 21.51
N ASN A 55 1.13 3.68 22.15
CA ASN A 55 -0.31 3.84 21.95
C ASN A 55 -0.83 5.17 22.54
N THR A 56 -0.38 6.28 21.95
CA THR A 56 -0.66 7.63 22.45
C THR A 56 -2.03 8.13 22.00
N ALA A 57 -2.58 9.10 22.73
CA ALA A 57 -3.86 9.74 22.41
C ALA A 57 -3.93 10.26 20.96
N TYR A 58 -2.77 10.60 20.37
CA TYR A 58 -2.65 10.98 18.97
C TYR A 58 -3.07 9.87 18.00
N PHE A 59 -2.65 8.61 18.22
CA PHE A 59 -3.05 7.48 17.38
C PHE A 59 -4.52 7.12 17.57
N HIS A 60 -5.04 7.20 18.80
CA HIS A 60 -6.47 7.05 19.04
C HIS A 60 -7.29 8.12 18.31
N ALA A 61 -6.86 9.38 18.34
CA ALA A 61 -7.54 10.47 17.63
C ALA A 61 -7.46 10.29 16.10
N SER A 62 -6.29 9.91 15.59
CA SER A 62 -6.08 9.63 14.15
C SER A 62 -6.94 8.46 13.66
N THR A 63 -6.98 7.36 14.42
CA THR A 63 -7.83 6.20 14.13
C THR A 63 -9.31 6.56 14.20
N LYS A 64 -9.75 7.34 15.20
CA LYS A 64 -11.14 7.83 15.27
C LYS A 64 -11.51 8.73 14.10
N ALA A 65 -10.63 9.64 13.70
CA ALA A 65 -10.84 10.50 12.54
C ALA A 65 -10.91 9.68 11.24
N ARG A 66 -10.07 8.65 11.10
CA ARG A 66 -10.11 7.72 9.97
C ARG A 66 -11.38 6.88 9.97
N GLN A 67 -11.80 6.36 11.13
CA GLN A 67 -13.07 5.63 11.29
C GLN A 67 -14.26 6.51 10.93
N ALA A 68 -14.30 7.76 11.40
CA ALA A 68 -15.38 8.68 11.08
C ALA A 68 -15.47 8.99 9.58
N ARG A 69 -14.33 9.22 8.90
CA ARG A 69 -14.31 9.44 7.44
C ARG A 69 -14.69 8.19 6.64
N ASN A 70 -14.33 7.02 7.14
CA ASN A 70 -14.56 5.75 6.45
C ASN A 70 -15.88 5.08 6.88
N ARG A 71 -16.67 5.73 7.73
CA ARG A 71 -17.96 5.17 8.17
C ARG A 71 -18.92 5.16 6.99
N LEU A 72 -19.29 3.96 6.56
CA LEU A 72 -20.38 3.77 5.62
C LEU A 72 -21.68 4.16 6.34
N THR A 73 -22.28 5.27 5.89
CA THR A 73 -23.53 5.80 6.47
C THR A 73 -24.77 5.34 5.71
N VAL A 74 -24.58 4.95 4.44
CA VAL A 74 -25.61 4.47 3.52
C VAL A 74 -25.03 3.40 2.62
N ILE A 75 -25.80 2.35 2.37
CA ILE A 75 -25.60 1.41 1.26
C ILE A 75 -26.95 1.10 0.62
N GLU A 76 -26.98 0.84 -0.69
CA GLU A 76 -28.17 0.37 -1.38
C GLU A 76 -28.18 -1.17 -1.41
N ASP A 77 -29.33 -1.78 -1.15
CA ASP A 77 -29.52 -3.23 -1.27
C ASP A 77 -29.76 -3.67 -2.73
N ALA A 78 -29.93 -4.98 -2.94
CA ALA A 78 -30.11 -5.56 -4.28
C ALA A 78 -31.41 -5.09 -4.95
N GLU A 79 -32.38 -4.62 -4.17
CA GLU A 79 -33.65 -4.06 -4.61
C GLU A 79 -33.58 -2.54 -4.85
N GLY A 80 -32.40 -1.93 -4.68
CA GLY A 80 -32.18 -0.48 -4.87
C GLY A 80 -32.71 0.37 -3.72
N SER A 81 -32.99 -0.22 -2.56
CA SER A 81 -33.46 0.50 -1.37
C SER A 81 -32.28 0.91 -0.48
N PRO A 82 -32.21 2.17 -0.04
CA PRO A 82 -31.12 2.64 0.82
C PRO A 82 -31.29 2.13 2.26
N ARG A 83 -30.19 1.66 2.85
CA ARG A 83 -30.06 1.20 4.23
C ARG A 83 -29.11 2.12 4.99
N TYR A 84 -29.51 2.50 6.20
CA TYR A 84 -28.81 3.52 7.02
C TYR A 84 -28.29 2.96 8.35
N GLU A 85 -28.84 1.83 8.80
CA GLU A 85 -28.46 1.18 10.05
C GLU A 85 -27.24 0.27 9.83
N GLU A 86 -26.32 0.26 10.80
CA GLU A 86 -25.04 -0.46 10.70
C GLU A 86 -25.22 -1.98 10.54
N ASP A 87 -26.19 -2.56 11.24
CA ASP A 87 -26.55 -3.98 11.12
C ASP A 87 -27.10 -4.30 9.72
N GLN A 88 -27.93 -3.41 9.17
CA GLN A 88 -28.48 -3.58 7.82
C GLN A 88 -27.38 -3.46 6.76
N ILE A 89 -26.47 -2.48 6.90
CA ILE A 89 -25.33 -2.30 5.99
C ILE A 89 -24.44 -3.55 6.00
N THR A 90 -24.18 -4.09 7.20
CA THR A 90 -23.38 -5.31 7.36
C THR A 90 -24.06 -6.51 6.68
N SER A 91 -25.37 -6.68 6.86
CA SER A 91 -26.14 -7.74 6.18
C SER A 91 -26.01 -7.63 4.67
N VAL A 92 -26.24 -6.44 4.10
CA VAL A 92 -26.16 -6.22 2.64
C VAL A 92 -24.77 -6.58 2.09
N ILE A 93 -23.70 -6.19 2.80
CA ILE A 93 -22.32 -6.52 2.40
C ILE A 93 -22.10 -8.04 2.46
N CYS A 94 -22.51 -8.69 3.55
CA CYS A 94 -22.39 -10.13 3.71
C CYS A 94 -23.16 -10.87 2.61
N ASP A 95 -24.40 -10.49 2.35
CA ASP A 95 -25.25 -11.13 1.34
C ASP A 95 -24.68 -10.96 -0.07
N PHE A 96 -24.17 -9.76 -0.38
CA PHE A 96 -23.49 -9.48 -1.65
C PHE A 96 -22.29 -10.40 -1.86
N TYR A 97 -21.36 -10.47 -0.90
CA TYR A 97 -20.15 -11.26 -1.06
C TYR A 97 -20.41 -12.77 -0.95
N ASN A 98 -21.35 -13.20 -0.10
CA ASN A 98 -21.79 -14.59 -0.08
C ASN A 98 -22.31 -15.00 -1.46
N LYS A 99 -23.16 -14.18 -2.08
CA LYS A 99 -23.65 -14.46 -3.44
C LYS A 99 -22.54 -14.42 -4.49
N LEU A 100 -21.60 -13.47 -4.41
CA LEU A 100 -20.48 -13.34 -5.35
C LEU A 100 -19.54 -14.54 -5.30
N PHE A 101 -19.27 -15.07 -4.11
CA PHE A 101 -18.35 -16.18 -3.90
C PHE A 101 -19.05 -17.55 -3.83
N THR A 102 -20.38 -17.60 -3.89
CA THR A 102 -21.12 -18.85 -4.03
C THR A 102 -21.29 -19.16 -5.51
N SER A 103 -20.73 -20.28 -5.96
CA SER A 103 -20.94 -20.76 -7.33
C SER A 103 -22.42 -21.01 -7.58
N SER A 104 -22.93 -20.49 -8.71
CA SER A 104 -24.33 -20.63 -9.12
C SER A 104 -24.67 -22.01 -9.71
N GLY A 105 -23.83 -23.02 -9.48
CA GLY A 105 -24.06 -24.40 -9.93
C GLY A 105 -23.95 -24.61 -11.43
N ASN A 106 -23.59 -23.56 -12.20
CA ASN A 106 -23.18 -23.72 -13.57
C ASN A 106 -21.67 -23.99 -13.57
N ASP A 107 -21.30 -25.25 -13.80
CA ASP A 107 -19.89 -25.71 -13.82
C ASP A 107 -19.07 -25.04 -14.94
N GLY A 108 -19.71 -24.26 -15.83
CA GLY A 108 -19.04 -23.66 -16.98
C GLY A 108 -18.46 -24.71 -17.93
N SER A 109 -18.64 -25.99 -17.65
CA SER A 109 -18.14 -27.14 -18.39
C SER A 109 -18.62 -27.07 -19.83
N GLN A 110 -19.88 -26.69 -20.05
CA GLN A 110 -20.44 -26.51 -21.38
C GLN A 110 -19.74 -25.37 -22.17
N ILE A 111 -19.38 -24.27 -21.52
CA ILE A 111 -18.63 -23.16 -22.14
C ILE A 111 -17.20 -23.60 -22.47
N VAL A 112 -16.56 -24.35 -21.56
CA VAL A 112 -15.21 -24.88 -21.73
C VAL A 112 -15.18 -25.92 -22.85
N GLU A 113 -16.18 -26.81 -22.92
CA GLU A 113 -16.33 -27.82 -23.98
C GLU A 113 -16.60 -27.19 -25.35
N GLU A 114 -17.39 -26.10 -25.42
CA GLU A 114 -17.63 -25.37 -26.67
C GLU A 114 -16.42 -24.52 -27.10
N ALA A 115 -15.63 -24.00 -26.15
CA ALA A 115 -14.49 -23.14 -26.41
C ALA A 115 -13.18 -23.90 -26.70
N ILE A 116 -12.99 -25.08 -26.10
CA ILE A 116 -11.74 -25.85 -26.20
C ILE A 116 -11.94 -27.04 -27.14
N LYS A 117 -11.28 -26.99 -28.29
CA LYS A 117 -11.16 -28.14 -29.18
C LYS A 117 -9.98 -29.02 -28.75
N PRO A 118 -10.15 -30.35 -28.61
CA PRO A 118 -9.04 -31.26 -28.35
C PRO A 118 -7.98 -31.13 -29.44
N CYS A 119 -6.75 -30.75 -29.07
CA CYS A 119 -5.62 -30.57 -29.99
C CYS A 119 -4.52 -31.63 -29.79
N ILE A 120 -4.65 -32.48 -28.78
CA ILE A 120 -3.69 -33.51 -28.42
C ILE A 120 -4.22 -34.84 -28.94
N SER A 121 -3.38 -35.61 -29.64
CA SER A 121 -3.75 -36.94 -30.11
C SER A 121 -3.91 -37.89 -28.92
N GLN A 122 -4.68 -38.96 -29.10
CA GLN A 122 -4.86 -39.96 -28.06
C GLN A 122 -3.53 -40.57 -27.61
N GLU A 123 -2.63 -40.83 -28.56
CA GLU A 123 -1.27 -41.34 -28.29
C GLU A 123 -0.45 -40.36 -27.43
N THR A 124 -0.48 -39.06 -27.74
CA THR A 124 0.21 -38.06 -26.92
C THR A 124 -0.41 -37.94 -25.53
N ASN A 125 -1.73 -38.05 -25.43
CA ASN A 125 -2.41 -38.01 -24.13
C ASN A 125 -2.07 -39.23 -23.26
N GLU A 126 -2.03 -40.43 -23.86
CA GLU A 126 -1.59 -41.66 -23.19
C GLU A 126 -0.13 -41.55 -22.73
N MET A 127 0.74 -40.94 -23.54
CA MET A 127 2.12 -40.68 -23.17
C MET A 127 2.26 -39.67 -22.01
N LEU A 128 1.47 -38.59 -22.00
CA LEU A 128 1.53 -37.55 -20.96
C LEU A 128 0.92 -37.99 -19.62
N THR A 129 -0.07 -38.89 -19.66
CA THR A 129 -0.78 -39.36 -18.46
C THR A 129 -0.21 -40.66 -17.89
N ARG A 130 0.77 -41.27 -18.56
CA ARG A 130 1.43 -42.50 -18.07
C ARG A 130 2.18 -42.24 -16.76
N LYS A 131 2.29 -43.28 -15.92
CA LYS A 131 3.13 -43.21 -14.73
C LYS A 131 4.61 -43.14 -15.14
N PRO A 132 5.43 -42.28 -14.49
CA PRO A 132 6.84 -42.18 -14.81
C PRO A 132 7.58 -43.47 -14.48
N SER A 133 8.56 -43.81 -15.33
CA SER A 133 9.39 -45.00 -15.13
C SER A 133 10.56 -44.73 -14.17
N ALA A 134 11.11 -45.77 -13.54
CA ALA A 134 12.27 -45.61 -12.65
C ALA A 134 13.50 -45.02 -13.37
N THR A 135 13.68 -45.34 -14.65
CA THR A 135 14.73 -44.79 -15.50
C THR A 135 14.51 -43.30 -15.78
N GLU A 136 13.29 -42.91 -16.12
CA GLU A 136 12.91 -41.51 -16.35
C GLU A 136 13.06 -40.66 -15.09
N ILE A 137 12.67 -41.18 -13.91
CA ILE A 137 12.88 -40.51 -12.63
C ILE A 137 14.38 -40.28 -12.39
N ARG A 138 15.20 -41.31 -12.63
CA ARG A 138 16.66 -41.21 -12.47
C ARG A 138 17.23 -40.16 -13.42
N GLU A 139 16.95 -40.27 -14.71
CA GLU A 139 17.44 -39.34 -15.74
C GLU A 139 17.01 -37.91 -15.44
N ALA A 140 15.75 -37.67 -15.10
CA ALA A 140 15.24 -36.35 -14.74
C ALA A 140 15.95 -35.78 -13.49
N THR A 141 16.19 -36.60 -12.47
CA THR A 141 16.89 -36.19 -11.23
C THR A 141 18.32 -35.75 -11.53
N PHE A 142 19.04 -36.50 -12.38
CA PHE A 142 20.43 -36.19 -12.74
C PHE A 142 20.57 -35.15 -13.86
N ALA A 143 19.48 -34.83 -14.57
CA ALA A 143 19.44 -33.76 -15.57
C ALA A 143 19.23 -32.35 -14.96
N ILE A 144 18.97 -32.25 -13.65
CA ILE A 144 18.86 -30.98 -12.95
C ILE A 144 20.23 -30.28 -12.97
N HIS A 145 20.27 -29.07 -13.54
CA HIS A 145 21.51 -28.28 -13.63
C HIS A 145 22.02 -27.91 -12.23
N PRO A 146 23.33 -28.01 -11.96
CA PRO A 146 23.92 -27.75 -10.63
C PRO A 146 23.71 -26.32 -10.12
N ASP A 147 23.49 -25.35 -11.00
CA ASP A 147 23.20 -23.95 -10.64
C ASP A 147 21.72 -23.67 -10.33
N LYS A 148 20.89 -24.69 -10.11
CA LYS A 148 19.48 -24.50 -9.68
C LYS A 148 19.43 -24.19 -8.17
N ALA A 149 18.58 -23.23 -7.79
CA ALA A 149 18.40 -22.87 -6.40
C ALA A 149 17.87 -24.07 -5.59
N PRO A 150 18.42 -24.34 -4.39
CA PRO A 150 17.94 -25.42 -3.53
C PRO A 150 16.47 -25.19 -3.17
N GLY A 151 15.72 -26.29 -3.08
CA GLY A 151 14.34 -26.27 -2.61
C GLY A 151 14.23 -25.79 -1.15
N PRO A 152 13.02 -25.45 -0.67
CA PRO A 152 12.80 -25.06 0.72
C PRO A 152 13.14 -26.17 1.74
N ASP A 153 13.37 -27.40 1.27
CA ASP A 153 13.85 -28.56 2.03
C ASP A 153 15.38 -28.65 2.15
N GLY A 154 16.13 -27.80 1.44
CA GLY A 154 17.57 -27.61 1.64
C GLY A 154 18.47 -28.67 1.04
N PHE A 155 17.99 -29.51 0.12
CA PHE A 155 18.82 -30.50 -0.57
C PHE A 155 19.34 -29.99 -1.93
N SER A 156 20.62 -30.28 -2.18
CA SER A 156 21.34 -30.21 -3.46
C SER A 156 21.98 -31.56 -3.75
#